data_AF-A0A7Y3X7I6-F1
#
_entry.id   AF-A0A7Y3X7I6-F1
#
_cell.length_a   1.000
_cell.length_b   1.000
_cell.length_c   1.000
_cell.angle_alpha   90.00
_cell.angle_beta   90.00
_cell.angle_gamma   90.00
#
_symmetry.space_group_name_H-M   'P 1'
#
loop_
_entity.id
_entity.type
_entity.pdbx_description
1 polymer ?
#
loop_
_entity_poly.entity_id
_entity_poly.type
_entity_poly.pdbx_seq_one_letter_code
_entity_poly.pdbx_strand_id
1 'polypeptide(L)'
;MVLKCHVGAANQADVKAAPWVLFGVIETYERIVKILADQGYRGDLEIDLSVVYGVELEVVEHPGKGFSVQPKRWVVERTWAWLENCRGLTRDYERLSENHQGMVYIAMIRLMLRRLDNNRRRWKQETA
;
A
#
# COMPACT_ATOMS: atom_id res chain seq x y z
N MET A 1 -0.23 2.68 -7.23
CA MET A 1 0.95 1.84 -7.52
C MET A 1 1.72 1.73 -6.22
N VAL A 2 2.29 0.58 -5.90
CA VAL A 2 3.08 0.38 -4.67
C VAL A 2 4.51 0.86 -4.93
N LEU A 3 5.04 1.69 -4.03
CA LEU A 3 6.43 2.17 -4.07
C LEU A 3 7.36 1.27 -3.26
N LYS A 4 6.93 0.86 -2.07
CA LYS A 4 7.67 -0.07 -1.21
C LYS A 4 6.70 -0.96 -0.43
N CYS A 5 7.10 -2.20 -0.16
CA CYS A 5 6.44 -3.09 0.77
C CYS A 5 7.46 -3.73 1.70
N HIS A 6 6.98 -4.19 2.86
CA HIS A 6 7.79 -4.96 3.81
C HIS A 6 6.97 -6.20 4.19
N VAL A 7 7.63 -7.35 4.17
CA VAL A 7 7.07 -8.62 4.63
C VAL A 7 7.88 -9.03 5.84
N GLY A 8 7.21 -9.08 6.99
CA GLY A 8 7.80 -9.41 8.28
C GLY A 8 7.10 -10.60 8.93
N ALA A 9 7.48 -10.90 10.16
CA ALA A 9 6.84 -11.94 10.94
C ALA A 9 5.41 -11.55 11.33
N ALA A 10 4.50 -12.53 11.36
CA ALA A 10 3.08 -12.29 11.65
C ALA A 10 2.80 -11.75 13.06
N ASN A 11 3.76 -11.86 14.00
CA ASN A 11 3.65 -11.32 15.35
C ASN A 11 4.17 -9.88 15.49
N GLN A 12 4.66 -9.27 14.40
CA GLN A 12 5.10 -7.88 14.39
C GLN A 12 3.91 -6.96 14.15
N ALA A 13 3.70 -6.01 15.05
CA ALA A 13 2.68 -4.98 14.85
C ALA A 13 3.07 -4.05 13.69
N ASP A 14 2.10 -3.69 12.85
CA ASP A 14 2.33 -2.86 11.66
C ASP A 14 2.97 -1.51 11.97
N VAL A 15 2.63 -0.91 13.11
CA VAL A 15 3.22 0.36 13.59
C VAL A 15 4.74 0.23 13.76
N LYS A 16 5.22 -0.93 14.22
CA LYS A 16 6.66 -1.22 14.35
C LYS A 16 7.30 -1.58 13.01
N ALA A 17 6.49 -2.02 12.04
CA ALA A 17 6.94 -2.35 10.70
C ALA A 17 6.98 -1.11 9.76
N ALA A 18 6.18 -0.07 10.06
CA ALA A 18 6.07 1.14 9.24
C ALA A 18 7.40 1.84 8.93
N PRO A 19 8.33 2.02 9.88
CA PRO A 19 9.62 2.66 9.61
C PRO A 19 10.38 2.02 8.44
N TRP A 20 10.36 0.68 8.34
CA TRP A 20 11.05 -0.07 7.27
C TRP A 20 10.53 0.28 5.88
N VAL A 21 9.25 0.66 5.78
CA VAL A 21 8.62 1.10 4.53
C VAL A 21 8.82 2.61 4.35
N LEU A 22 8.43 3.42 5.34
CA LEU A 22 8.32 4.86 5.18
C LEU A 22 9.67 5.54 4.99
N PHE A 23 10.69 5.21 5.79
CA PHE A 23 11.99 5.88 5.70
C PHE A 23 12.63 5.66 4.33
N GLY A 24 12.68 4.41 3.86
CA GLY A 24 13.24 4.15 2.53
C GLY A 24 12.42 4.76 1.39
N VAL A 25 11.11 4.98 1.55
CA VAL A 25 10.30 5.69 0.56
C VAL A 25 10.59 7.19 0.56
N ILE A 26 10.66 7.80 1.74
CA ILE A 26 10.89 9.24 1.89
C ILE A 26 12.31 9.62 1.45
N GLU A 27 13.31 8.84 1.86
CA GLU A 27 14.71 9.02 1.45
C GLU A 27 14.92 8.85 -0.06
N THR A 28 14.09 8.02 -0.72
CA THR A 28 14.17 7.82 -2.18
C THR A 28 13.39 8.88 -2.95
N TYR A 29 12.29 9.39 -2.38
CA TYR A 29 11.33 10.24 -3.07
C TYR A 29 11.09 11.55 -2.32
N GLU A 30 11.90 12.57 -2.63
CA GLU A 30 11.88 13.90 -2.00
C GLU A 30 10.56 14.69 -2.20
N ARG A 31 9.69 14.25 -3.11
CA ARG A 31 8.42 14.93 -3.42
C ARG A 31 7.27 14.55 -2.50
N ILE A 32 7.48 13.63 -1.56
CA ILE A 32 6.44 13.18 -0.64
C ILE A 32 6.34 14.19 0.50
N VAL A 33 5.20 14.87 0.59
CA VAL A 33 4.95 15.90 1.62
C VAL A 33 3.94 15.43 2.67
N LYS A 34 3.05 14.50 2.31
CA LYS A 34 1.94 14.06 3.15
C LYS A 34 1.71 12.56 3.04
N ILE A 35 1.53 11.92 4.19
CA ILE A 35 1.20 10.50 4.34
C ILE A 35 -0.15 10.40 5.03
N LEU A 36 -1.04 9.53 4.52
CA LEU A 36 -2.33 9.24 5.13
C LEU A 36 -2.27 7.86 5.78
N ALA A 37 -2.65 7.78 7.05
CA ALA A 37 -2.67 6.52 7.77
C ALA A 37 -3.98 6.32 8.56
N ASP A 38 -4.24 5.08 8.97
CA ASP A 38 -5.34 4.78 9.88
C ASP A 38 -4.98 5.11 11.35
N GLN A 39 -5.97 5.03 12.23
CA GLN A 39 -5.83 5.34 13.66
C GLN A 39 -4.77 4.50 14.39
N GLY A 40 -4.38 3.33 13.85
CA GLY A 40 -3.38 2.47 14.43
C GLY A 40 -1.97 3.05 14.39
N TYR A 41 -1.67 3.97 13.47
CA TYR A 41 -0.33 4.53 13.28
C TYR A 41 -0.03 5.79 14.12
N ARG A 42 -0.86 6.12 15.11
CA ARG A 42 -0.56 7.21 16.05
C ARG A 42 0.63 6.86 16.92
N GLY A 43 1.47 7.84 17.21
CA GLY A 43 2.58 7.72 18.15
C GLY A 43 3.88 8.33 17.62
N ASP A 44 5.01 7.78 18.07
CA ASP A 44 6.35 8.32 17.83
C ASP A 44 6.69 8.51 16.34
N LEU A 45 6.10 7.67 15.47
CA LEU A 45 6.29 7.76 14.02
C LEU A 45 5.87 9.12 13.44
N GLU A 46 4.82 9.75 13.99
CA GLU A 46 4.37 11.08 13.57
C GLU A 46 5.43 12.14 13.85
N ILE A 47 6.09 12.04 15.01
CA ILE A 47 7.13 12.97 15.44
C ILE A 47 8.35 12.83 14.53
N ASP A 48 8.81 11.60 14.29
CA ASP A 48 9.97 11.33 13.44
C ASP A 48 9.75 11.85 12.01
N LEU A 49 8.58 11.62 11.43
CA LEU A 49 8.23 12.07 10.08
C LEU A 49 8.22 13.59 9.96
N SER A 50 7.65 14.28 10.94
CA SER A 50 7.53 15.73 10.93
C SER A 50 8.88 16.42 11.21
N VAL A 51 9.59 16.00 12.25
CA VAL A 51 10.81 16.67 12.72
C VAL A 51 12.01 16.37 11.82
N VAL A 52 12.18 15.10 11.40
CA VAL A 52 13.37 14.67 10.65
C VAL A 52 13.19 14.91 9.15
N TYR A 53 11.99 14.64 8.62
CA TYR A 53 11.76 14.64 7.17
C TYR A 53 10.83 15.74 6.68
N GLY A 54 10.20 16.52 7.58
CA GLY A 54 9.23 17.55 7.19
C GLY A 54 7.98 17.00 6.51
N VAL A 55 7.63 15.73 6.76
CA VAL A 55 6.50 15.04 6.15
C VAL A 55 5.34 15.00 7.14
N GLU A 56 4.16 15.46 6.72
CA GLU A 56 2.95 15.45 7.54
C GLU A 56 2.30 14.04 7.52
N LEU A 57 2.15 13.42 8.70
CA LEU A 57 1.35 12.20 8.86
C LEU A 57 -0.07 12.57 9.30
N GLU A 58 -1.02 12.51 8.37
CA GLU A 58 -2.43 12.75 8.65
C GLU A 58 -3.12 11.42 8.98
N VAL A 59 -3.45 11.25 10.26
CA VAL A 59 -4.17 10.07 10.76
C VAL A 59 -5.68 10.28 10.59
N VAL A 60 -6.29 9.47 9.73
CA VAL A 60 -7.71 9.56 9.41
C VAL A 60 -8.54 8.98 10.55
N GLU A 61 -9.40 9.80 11.14
CA GLU A 61 -10.31 9.36 12.19
C GLU A 61 -11.56 8.67 11.64
N HIS A 62 -12.02 7.65 12.38
CA HIS A 62 -13.32 7.03 12.13
C HIS A 62 -14.40 7.78 12.94
N PRO A 63 -15.40 8.42 12.28
CA PRO A 63 -16.38 9.30 12.92
C PRO A 63 -17.47 8.59 13.77
N GLY A 64 -17.15 7.45 14.41
CA GLY A 64 -18.04 6.77 15.37
C GLY A 64 -18.80 5.56 14.81
N LYS A 65 -19.99 5.27 15.33
CA LYS A 65 -20.73 4.03 15.03
C LYS A 65 -21.31 4.04 13.61
N GLY A 66 -20.96 3.01 12.83
CA GLY A 66 -21.53 2.74 11.51
C GLY A 66 -20.51 2.88 10.39
N PHE A 67 -20.96 2.63 9.16
CA PHE A 67 -20.10 2.81 7.98
C PHE A 67 -20.01 4.30 7.62
N SER A 68 -18.78 4.81 7.56
CA SER A 68 -18.48 6.16 7.09
C SER A 68 -17.56 6.08 5.87
N VAL A 69 -17.92 6.81 4.82
CA VAL A 69 -17.15 6.83 3.58
C VAL A 69 -15.88 7.64 3.79
N GLN A 70 -14.73 7.00 3.62
CA GLN A 70 -13.43 7.64 3.71
C GLN A 70 -12.94 8.05 2.30
N PRO A 71 -12.70 9.34 2.03
CA PRO A 71 -12.53 9.88 0.66
C PRO A 71 -11.46 9.18 -0.21
N LYS A 72 -10.39 8.65 0.41
CA LYS A 72 -9.26 8.03 -0.31
C LYS A 72 -9.08 6.54 -0.03
N ARG A 73 -9.92 5.94 0.82
CA ARG A 73 -9.80 4.52 1.21
C ARG A 73 -9.93 3.57 0.03
N TRP A 74 -10.77 3.91 -0.95
CA TRP A 74 -10.92 3.13 -2.18
C TRP A 74 -9.62 2.93 -2.95
N VAL A 75 -8.64 3.83 -2.82
CA VAL A 75 -7.34 3.71 -3.52
C VAL A 75 -6.54 2.53 -2.95
N VAL A 76 -6.56 2.39 -1.63
CA VAL A 76 -5.87 1.31 -0.90
C VAL A 76 -6.59 -0.01 -1.15
N GLU A 77 -7.91 -0.06 -0.96
CA GLU A 77 -8.72 -1.26 -1.18
C GLU A 77 -8.63 -1.76 -2.63
N ARG A 78 -8.61 -0.86 -3.61
CA ARG A 78 -8.41 -1.24 -5.01
C ARG A 78 -7.02 -1.84 -5.25
N THR A 79 -6.00 -1.35 -4.55
CA THR A 79 -4.65 -1.91 -4.64
C THR A 79 -4.60 -3.32 -4.06
N TRP A 80 -5.23 -3.54 -2.91
CA TRP A 80 -5.40 -4.87 -2.32
C TRP A 80 -6.17 -5.81 -3.24
N ALA A 81 -7.27 -5.36 -3.84
CA ALA A 81 -8.02 -6.16 -4.79
C ALA A 81 -7.15 -6.63 -5.98
N TRP A 82 -6.21 -5.81 -6.48
CA TRP A 82 -5.27 -6.26 -7.53
C TRP A 82 -4.27 -7.30 -7.03
N LEU A 83 -3.78 -7.16 -5.80
CA LEU A 83 -2.84 -8.10 -5.19
C LEU A 83 -3.51 -9.44 -4.89
N GLU A 84 -4.70 -9.44 -4.31
CA GLU A 84 -5.49 -10.65 -4.03
C GLU A 84 -5.87 -11.41 -5.31
N ASN A 85 -6.16 -10.69 -6.40
CA ASN A 85 -6.43 -11.29 -7.70
C ASN A 85 -5.16 -11.81 -8.41
N CYS A 86 -3.97 -11.56 -7.87
CA CYS A 86 -2.74 -12.16 -8.36
C CYS A 86 -2.55 -13.55 -7.73
N ARG A 87 -2.79 -14.61 -8.49
CA ARG A 87 -2.67 -16.01 -8.01
C ARG A 87 -1.35 -16.33 -7.30
N GLY A 88 -0.27 -15.67 -7.68
CA GLY A 88 1.05 -15.84 -7.05
C GLY A 88 1.17 -15.26 -5.64
N LEU A 89 0.22 -14.41 -5.20
CA LEU A 89 0.17 -13.80 -3.88
C LEU A 89 -0.93 -14.39 -2.98
N THR A 90 -1.80 -15.26 -3.52
CA THR A 90 -2.92 -15.85 -2.76
C THR A 90 -2.45 -16.73 -1.59
N ARG A 91 -1.27 -17.33 -1.71
CA ARG A 91 -0.62 -18.09 -0.65
C ARG A 91 0.85 -17.76 -0.63
N ASP A 92 1.41 -17.70 0.57
CA ASP A 92 2.84 -17.55 0.74
C ASP A 92 3.52 -18.90 0.49
N TYR A 93 4.07 -19.06 -0.71
CA TYR A 93 4.84 -20.23 -1.11
C TYR A 93 6.35 -20.00 -1.00
N GLU A 94 6.76 -18.75 -0.73
CA GLU A 94 8.16 -18.36 -0.80
C GLU A 94 8.88 -18.70 0.50
N ARG A 95 10.11 -19.20 0.38
CA ARG A 95 10.93 -19.52 1.56
C ARG A 95 11.47 -18.27 2.26
N LEU A 96 11.65 -17.19 1.49
CA LEU A 96 12.27 -15.94 1.94
C LEU A 96 11.26 -14.79 1.78
N SER A 97 11.18 -13.93 2.78
CA SER A 97 10.28 -12.77 2.79
C SER A 97 10.59 -11.79 1.65
N GLU A 98 11.84 -11.69 1.24
CA GLU A 98 12.31 -10.87 0.12
C GLU A 98 11.72 -11.35 -1.21
N ASN A 99 11.57 -12.66 -1.40
CA ASN A 99 10.92 -13.20 -2.60
C ASN A 99 9.43 -12.83 -2.63
N HIS A 100 8.75 -12.91 -1.48
CA HIS A 100 7.35 -12.52 -1.39
C HIS A 100 7.16 -11.02 -1.69
N GLN A 101 8.06 -10.17 -1.18
CA GLN A 101 8.11 -8.75 -1.56
C GLN A 101 8.32 -8.58 -3.07
N GLY A 102 9.25 -9.34 -3.65
CA GLY A 102 9.49 -9.41 -5.11
C GLY A 102 8.22 -9.70 -5.91
N MET A 103 7.39 -10.64 -5.45
CA MET A 103 6.13 -11.00 -6.09
C MET A 103 5.12 -9.84 -6.09
N VAL A 104 5.07 -9.04 -5.03
CA VAL A 104 4.26 -7.80 -4.98
C VAL A 104 4.71 -6.82 -6.06
N TYR A 105 6.02 -6.60 -6.22
CA TYR A 105 6.54 -5.72 -7.25
C TYR A 105 6.28 -6.26 -8.67
N ILE A 106 6.40 -7.57 -8.90
CA ILE A 106 6.06 -8.19 -10.19
C ILE A 106 4.58 -7.99 -10.52
N ALA A 107 3.67 -8.15 -9.55
CA ALA A 107 2.24 -7.91 -9.74
C ALA A 107 1.97 -6.44 -10.14
N MET A 108 2.67 -5.50 -9.51
CA MET A 108 2.61 -4.07 -9.81
C MET A 108 3.16 -3.74 -11.20
N ILE A 109 4.31 -4.29 -11.59
CA ILE A 109 4.88 -4.11 -12.94
C ILE A 109 3.91 -4.61 -14.01
N ARG A 110 3.34 -5.80 -13.83
CA ARG A 110 2.32 -6.34 -14.74
C ARG A 110 1.12 -5.41 -14.89
N LEU A 111 0.66 -4.82 -13.78
CA LEU A 111 -0.45 -3.86 -13.80
C LEU A 111 -0.07 -2.55 -14.53
N MET A 112 1.15 -2.04 -14.33
CA MET A 112 1.64 -0.84 -15.03
C MET A 112 1.73 -1.07 -16.53
N LEU A 113 2.31 -2.19 -16.96
CA LEU A 113 2.44 -2.54 -18.38
C LEU A 113 1.08 -2.58 -19.08
N ARG A 114 0.06 -3.17 -18.45
CA ARG A 114 -1.32 -3.17 -19.00
C ARG A 114 -1.93 -1.78 -19.14
N ARG A 115 -1.55 -0.84 -18.27
CA ARG A 115 -2.05 0.55 -18.33
C ARG A 115 -1.34 1.34 -19.43
N LEU A 116 -0.05 1.11 -19.62
CA LEU A 116 0.75 1.75 -20.66
C LEU A 116 0.31 1.29 -22.06
N ASP A 117 0.11 -0.02 -22.24
CA ASP A 117 -0.23 -0.62 -23.53
C ASP A 117 -1.75 -0.58 -23.86
N ASN A 118 -2.55 0.09 -23.02
CA ASN A 118 -4.02 0.12 -23.14
C ASN A 118 -4.69 -1.26 -23.31
N ASN A 119 -3.99 -2.33 -22.90
CA ASN A 119 -4.40 -3.73 -22.99
C ASN A 119 -5.38 -4.08 -21.87
N ARG A 120 -6.47 -3.32 -21.82
CA ARG A 120 -7.61 -3.58 -20.93
C ARG A 120 -8.41 -4.70 -21.58
N ARG A 121 -8.67 -5.78 -20.84
CA ARG A 121 -9.74 -6.72 -21.20
C ARG A 121 -11.04 -5.91 -21.22
N ARG A 122 -11.48 -5.49 -22.42
CA ARG A 122 -12.81 -4.93 -22.62
C ARG A 122 -13.77 -6.10 -22.52
N TRP A 123 -14.64 -6.08 -21.52
CA TRP A 123 -15.84 -6.90 -21.57
C TRP A 123 -16.59 -6.48 -22.83
N LYS A 124 -16.81 -7.42 -23.75
CA LYS A 124 -17.71 -7.17 -24.87
C LYS A 124 -19.07 -6.93 -24.22
N GLN A 125 -19.65 -5.75 -24.42
CA GLN A 125 -21.07 -5.60 -24.15
C GLN A 125 -21.76 -6.44 -25.21
N GLU A 126 -22.23 -7.64 -24.83
CA GLU A 126 -23.25 -8.30 -25.61
C GLU A 126 -24.48 -7.39 -25.53
N THR A 127 -24.75 -6.69 -26.63
CA THR A 127 -26.02 -6.03 -26.88
C THR A 127 -27.12 -7.08 -26.70
N ALA A 128 -27.96 -6.87 -25.69
CA ALA A 128 -29.24 -7.57 -25.54
C ALA A 128 -30.17 -7.23 -26.71
#